data_AF-A0A3D3NIP8-F1
#
_entry.id   AF-A0A3D3NIP8-F1
#
_cell.length_a   1.000
_cell.length_b   1.000
_cell.length_c   1.000
_cell.angle_alpha   90.00
_cell.angle_beta   90.00
_cell.angle_gamma   90.00
#
_symmetry.space_group_name_H-M   'P 1'
#
loop_
_entity.id
_entity.type
_entity.pdbx_description
1 polymer ?
#
loop_
_entity_poly.entity_id
_entity_poly.type
_entity_poly.pdbx_seq_one_letter_code
_entity_poly.pdbx_strand_id
1 'polypeptide(L)' 'MMPDRIWLKNYPSGVPAQIDADRYRSIPELFEEVVAKYADHKAFHNLGRTLSYRELDGLSRDFAAFL' A
#
# COMPACT_ATOMS: atom_id res chain seq x y z
N MET A 1 15.59 -18.32 23.74
CA MET A 1 14.98 -17.20 24.50
C MET A 1 14.74 -16.08 23.50
N MET A 2 13.50 -15.59 23.37
CA MET A 2 13.19 -14.45 22.52
C MET A 2 13.73 -13.18 23.19
N PRO A 3 14.42 -12.29 22.47
CA PRO A 3 14.96 -11.06 23.04
C PRO A 3 13.85 -10.16 23.58
N ASP A 4 14.13 -9.48 24.69
CA ASP A 4 13.16 -8.60 25.35
C ASP A 4 12.87 -7.39 24.46
N ARG A 5 11.61 -7.21 24.04
CA ARG A 5 11.20 -6.21 23.04
C ARG A 5 10.93 -4.84 23.67
N ILE A 6 11.96 -4.23 24.24
CA ILE A 6 11.85 -2.99 25.03
C ILE A 6 11.23 -1.80 24.29
N TRP A 7 11.34 -1.78 22.96
CA TRP A 7 10.82 -0.70 22.10
C TRP A 7 9.29 -0.64 22.09
N LEU A 8 8.59 -1.74 22.43
CA LEU A 8 7.13 -1.77 22.49
C LEU A 8 6.56 -0.77 23.52
N LYS A 9 7.36 -0.38 24.53
CA LYS A 9 6.98 0.68 25.49
C LYS A 9 6.81 2.05 24.86
N ASN A 10 7.40 2.27 23.69
CA ASN A 10 7.36 3.54 22.97
C ASN A 10 6.34 3.53 21.82
N TYR A 11 5.58 2.44 21.64
CA TYR A 11 4.55 2.41 20.61
C TYR A 11 3.38 3.33 20.98
N PRO A 12 2.91 4.18 20.06
CA PRO A 12 1.69 4.95 20.28
C PRO A 12 0.50 4.04 20.62
N SER A 13 -0.44 4.56 21.41
CA SER A 13 -1.65 3.82 21.75
C SER A 13 -2.41 3.43 20.47
N GLY A 14 -2.83 2.16 20.39
CA GLY A 14 -3.51 1.60 19.22
C GLY A 14 -2.59 1.00 18.15
N VAL A 15 -1.26 1.13 18.27
CA VAL A 15 -0.33 0.44 17.36
C VAL A 15 -0.09 -1.00 17.84
N PRO A 16 -0.46 -2.02 17.04
CA PRO A 16 -0.28 -3.41 17.45
C PRO A 16 1.20 -3.80 17.48
N ALA A 17 1.59 -4.61 18.48
CA ALA A 17 2.96 -5.12 18.62
C ALA A 17 3.32 -6.19 17.58
N GLN A 18 2.33 -6.69 16.85
CA GLN A 18 2.47 -7.69 15.79
C GLN A 18 1.53 -7.33 14.64
N ILE A 19 2.02 -7.37 13.42
CA ILE A 19 1.20 -7.22 12.22
C ILE A 19 0.66 -8.57 11.77
N ASP A 20 -0.46 -8.54 11.06
CA ASP A 20 -0.90 -9.65 10.21
C ASP A 20 -0.26 -9.49 8.83
N ALA A 21 0.74 -10.31 8.52
CA ALA A 21 1.45 -10.27 7.25
C ALA A 21 0.66 -10.94 6.11
N ASP A 22 -0.31 -11.79 6.45
CA ASP A 22 -1.12 -12.57 5.49
C ASP A 22 -2.46 -11.88 5.19
N ARG A 23 -2.65 -10.66 5.70
CA ARG A 23 -3.86 -9.84 5.50
C ARG A 23 -4.25 -9.70 4.02
N TYR A 24 -3.26 -9.64 3.12
CA TYR A 24 -3.46 -9.64 1.69
C TYR A 24 -2.73 -10.82 1.07
N ARG A 25 -3.41 -11.53 0.17
CA ARG A 25 -2.89 -12.68 -0.57
C ARG A 25 -1.85 -12.26 -1.59
N SER A 26 -1.88 -11.01 -2.04
CA SER A 26 -0.94 -10.49 -3.03
C SER A 26 -0.84 -8.97 -3.00
N ILE A 27 0.22 -8.42 -3.60
CA ILE A 27 0.38 -6.98 -3.79
C ILE A 27 -0.71 -6.39 -4.70
N PRO A 28 -1.13 -7.02 -5.81
CA PRO A 28 -2.27 -6.56 -6.60
C PRO A 28 -3.57 -6.41 -5.79
N GLU A 29 -3.89 -7.35 -4.90
CA GLU A 29 -5.09 -7.26 -4.05
C GLU A 29 -5.05 -6.02 -3.13
N LEU A 30 -3.90 -5.77 -2.49
CA LEU A 30 -3.70 -4.55 -1.71
C LEU A 30 -3.84 -3.30 -2.60
N PHE A 31 -3.28 -3.32 -3.81
CA PHE A 31 -3.32 -2.19 -4.73
C PHE A 31 -4.76 -1.88 -5.18
N GLU A 32 -5.56 -2.90 -5.51
CA GLU A 32 -6.96 -2.76 -5.89
C GLU A 32 -7.80 -2.13 -4.76
N GLU A 33 -7.60 -2.54 -3.50
CA GLU A 33 -8.28 -1.92 -2.35
C GLU A 33 -7.91 -0.42 -2.20
N VAL A 34 -6.62 -0.10 -2.35
CA VAL A 34 -6.13 1.29 -2.25
C VAL A 34 -6.70 2.14 -3.39
N VAL A 35 -6.72 1.63 -4.62
CA VAL A 35 -7.30 2.32 -5.78
C VAL A 35 -8.78 2.56 -5.57
N ALA A 36 -9.54 1.56 -5.11
CA ALA A 36 -10.97 1.71 -4.84
C ALA A 36 -11.25 2.79 -3.80
N LYS A 37 -10.41 2.88 -2.76
CA LYS A 37 -10.60 3.84 -1.65
C LYS A 37 -10.15 5.26 -1.98
N TYR A 38 -9.10 5.42 -2.77
CA TYR A 38 -8.43 6.71 -3.00
C TYR A 38 -8.29 7.07 -4.48
N ALA A 39 -9.19 6.58 -5.34
CA ALA A 39 -9.11 6.67 -6.80
C ALA A 39 -8.67 8.06 -7.32
N ASP A 40 -9.26 9.14 -6.78
CA ASP A 40 -9.02 10.51 -7.25
C ASP A 40 -7.86 11.22 -6.51
N HIS A 41 -7.20 10.55 -5.56
CA HIS A 41 -6.02 11.08 -4.87
C HIS A 41 -4.77 10.90 -5.73
N LYS A 42 -3.79 11.80 -5.54
CA LYS A 42 -2.49 11.73 -6.21
C LYS A 42 -1.72 10.51 -5.70
N ALA A 43 -1.37 9.59 -6.60
CA ALA A 43 -0.62 8.38 -6.30
C ALA A 43 0.88 8.51 -6.59
N PHE A 44 1.22 9.21 -7.68
CA PHE A 44 2.59 9.34 -8.16
C PHE A 44 2.84 10.74 -8.72
N HIS A 45 4.04 11.28 -8.48
CA HIS A 45 4.48 12.54 -9.07
C HIS A 45 5.93 12.45 -9.51
N ASN A 46 6.21 12.79 -10.77
CA ASN A 46 7.55 12.84 -11.31
C ASN A 46 7.64 13.95 -12.38
N LEU A 47 8.65 14.81 -12.28
CA LEU A 47 9.00 15.83 -13.27
C LEU A 47 7.78 16.59 -13.86
N GLY A 48 6.91 17.11 -12.98
CA GLY A 48 5.75 17.90 -13.40
C GLY A 48 4.53 17.08 -13.84
N ARG A 49 4.65 15.75 -13.95
CA ARG A 49 3.52 14.85 -14.17
C ARG A 49 3.03 14.26 -12.86
N THR A 50 1.72 14.30 -12.66
CA THR A 50 1.04 13.62 -11.56
C THR A 50 0.10 12.58 -12.13
N LEU A 51 0.02 11.42 -11.48
CA LEU A 51 -1.01 10.41 -11.72
C LEU A 51 -1.84 10.26 -10.46
N SER A 52 -3.16 10.26 -10.62
CA SER A 52 -4.10 9.75 -9.62
C SER A 52 -4.00 8.22 -9.50
N TYR A 53 -4.54 7.65 -8.43
CA TYR A 53 -4.64 6.19 -8.31
C TYR A 53 -5.44 5.56 -9.44
N ARG A 54 -6.50 6.24 -9.90
CA ARG A 54 -7.32 5.82 -11.05
C ARG A 54 -6.52 5.78 -12.35
N GLU A 55 -5.74 6.82 -12.62
CA GLU A 55 -4.90 6.86 -13.84
C GLU A 55 -3.79 5.80 -13.77
N LEU A 56 -3.20 5.61 -12.60
CA LEU A 56 -2.17 4.59 -12.39
C LEU A 56 -2.72 3.17 -12.62
N ASP A 57 -3.89 2.85 -12.07
CA ASP A 57 -4.55 1.54 -12.26
C ASP A 57 -4.82 1.23 -13.74
N GLY A 58 -5.40 2.19 -14.47
CA GLY A 58 -5.65 2.03 -15.91
C GLY A 58 -4.37 1.75 -16.69
N LEU A 59 -3.34 2.59 -16.50
CA LEU A 59 -2.05 2.44 -17.19
C LEU A 59 -1.33 1.13 -16.83
N SER A 60 -1.38 0.71 -15.55
CA SER A 60 -0.81 -0.55 -15.11
C SER A 60 -1.52 -1.76 -15.73
N ARG A 61 -2.85 -1.72 -15.86
CA ARG A 61 -3.64 -2.77 -16.52
C ARG A 61 -3.33 -2.87 -18.01
N ASP A 62 -3.25 -1.74 -18.69
CA ASP A 62 -2.89 -1.69 -20.11
C ASP A 62 -1.49 -2.26 -20.34
N PHE A 63 -0.53 -1.91 -19.48
CA PHE A 63 0.82 -2.46 -19.54
C PHE A 63 0.86 -3.97 -19.27
N ALA A 64 0.10 -4.45 -18.28
CA ALA A 64 0.02 -5.88 -17.97
C ALA A 64 -0.64 -6.69 -19.09
N ALA A 65 -1.58 -6.12 -19.85
CA ALA A 65 -2.20 -6.76 -21.01
C ALA A 65 -1.26 -6.83 -22.24
N PHE A 66 -0.21 -6.00 -22.26
CA PHE A 66 0.80 -5.99 -23.31
C PHE A 66 1.89 -7.05 -23.11
N LEU A 67 2.28 -7.35 -21.87
CA LEU A 67 3.31 -8.34 -21.50
C LEU A 67 2.78 -9.78 -21.52
#